data_AF-E2BSI9-F1
#
_entry.id   AF-E2BSI9-F1
#
_cell.length_a   1.000
_cell.length_b   1.000
_cell.length_c   1.000
_cell.angle_alpha   90.00
_cell.angle_beta   90.00
_cell.angle_gamma   90.00
#
_symmetry.space_group_name_H-M   'P 1'
#
loop_
_entity.id
_entity.type
_entity.pdbx_description
1 polymer ?
#
loop_
_entity_poly.entity_id
_entity_poly.type
_entity_poly.pdbx_seq_one_letter_code
_entity_poly.pdbx_strand_id
1 'polypeptide(L)'
;MIVVHVGVSHKAECLTIECRAHNNGYQRIDIHAKYPDETDMECKILETGIDTNELCNNINKNSTKSGYKACISCDAGRYLCEYIFYQSLLINPTKTLFVHVPDFNKYTSAQTAKGLYDILCNLLRNSKYR
;
A
#
# COMPACT_ATOMS: atom_id res chain seq x y z
N MET A 1 -12.54 4.76 -11.46
CA MET A 1 -12.53 4.42 -10.02
C MET A 1 -11.09 4.13 -9.60
N ILE A 2 -10.64 4.63 -8.45
CA ILE A 2 -9.33 4.32 -7.85
C ILE A 2 -9.59 3.42 -6.64
N VAL A 3 -8.75 2.41 -6.44
CA VAL A 3 -8.82 1.48 -5.31
C VAL A 3 -7.57 1.68 -4.45
N VAL A 4 -7.77 2.06 -3.20
CA VAL A 4 -6.70 2.17 -2.20
C VAL A 4 -6.98 1.15 -1.11
N HIS A 5 -6.12 0.13 -1.03
CA HIS A 5 -6.13 -0.82 0.07
C HIS A 5 -5.28 -0.30 1.21
N VAL A 6 -5.71 -0.56 2.44
CA VAL A 6 -5.02 -0.10 3.65
C VAL A 6 -4.83 -1.28 4.60
N GLY A 7 -3.59 -1.50 5.02
CA GLY A 7 -3.23 -2.54 5.98
C GLY A 7 -2.45 -1.96 7.16
N VAL A 8 -2.60 -2.53 8.34
CA VAL A 8 -1.80 -2.13 9.52
C VAL A 8 -0.51 -2.93 9.54
N SER A 9 0.62 -2.28 9.79
CA SER A 9 1.92 -2.92 9.96
C SER A 9 2.64 -2.43 11.21
N HIS A 10 2.90 -3.36 12.14
CA HIS A 10 3.66 -3.10 13.37
C HIS A 10 5.12 -2.71 13.09
N LYS A 11 5.62 -2.96 11.87
CA LYS A 11 6.96 -2.56 11.42
C LYS A 11 6.97 -1.17 10.79
N ALA A 12 5.80 -0.62 10.44
CA ALA A 12 5.73 0.69 9.81
C ALA A 12 5.99 1.78 10.86
N GLU A 13 6.87 2.72 10.50
CA GLU A 13 7.17 3.93 11.29
C GLU A 13 6.43 5.17 10.75
N CYS A 14 5.86 5.06 9.55
CA CYS A 14 5.08 6.10 8.87
C CYS A 14 4.15 5.47 7.83
N LEU A 15 3.45 6.28 7.02
CA LEU A 15 2.62 5.74 5.93
C LEU A 15 3.51 5.10 4.86
N THR A 16 3.41 3.81 4.64
CA THR A 16 4.23 3.09 3.69
C THR A 16 3.44 2.82 2.42
N ILE A 17 3.83 3.48 1.32
CA ILE A 17 3.22 3.35 0.00
C ILE A 17 3.89 2.18 -0.72
N GLU A 18 3.12 1.13 -1.02
CA GLU A 18 3.65 -0.07 -1.67
C GLU A 18 3.70 0.10 -3.19
N CYS A 19 4.85 -0.20 -3.77
CA CYS A 19 5.15 -0.01 -5.19
C CYS A 19 4.82 -1.25 -6.04
N ARG A 20 4.86 -2.44 -5.43
CA ARG A 20 4.72 -3.73 -6.12
C ARG A 20 4.25 -4.85 -5.20
N ALA A 21 3.78 -5.95 -5.79
CA ALA A 21 3.38 -7.16 -5.10
C ALA A 21 3.83 -8.43 -5.84
N HIS A 22 3.92 -9.54 -5.11
CA HIS A 22 4.33 -10.87 -5.54
C HIS A 22 3.17 -11.86 -5.40
N ASN A 23 3.08 -12.83 -6.31
CA ASN A 23 2.12 -13.93 -6.22
C ASN A 23 2.57 -15.08 -5.32
N ASN A 24 3.78 -15.01 -4.75
CA ASN A 24 4.41 -16.13 -4.09
C ASN A 24 5.20 -15.74 -2.82
N GLY A 25 5.66 -16.74 -2.08
CA GLY A 25 6.41 -16.60 -0.84
C GLY A 25 5.54 -16.54 0.42
N TYR A 26 4.25 -16.89 0.33
CA TYR A 26 3.33 -16.93 1.46
C TYR A 26 3.69 -18.10 2.40
N GLN A 27 4.24 -17.76 3.57
CA GLN A 27 4.62 -18.74 4.61
C GLN A 27 3.72 -18.67 5.85
N ARG A 28 2.92 -17.62 5.97
CA ARG A 28 2.11 -17.35 7.16
C ARG A 28 0.66 -17.77 6.93
N ILE A 29 0.19 -18.71 7.76
CA ILE A 29 -1.22 -19.10 7.80
C ILE A 29 -2.13 -17.94 8.23
N ASP A 30 -3.31 -17.88 7.63
CA ASP A 30 -4.38 -16.96 7.99
C ASP A 30 -5.21 -17.46 9.18
N ILE A 31 -6.27 -16.72 9.50
CA ILE A 31 -7.19 -17.06 10.59
C ILE A 31 -7.97 -18.36 10.35
N HIS A 32 -7.96 -18.89 9.13
CA HIS A 32 -8.54 -20.17 8.75
C HIS A 32 -7.47 -21.26 8.57
N ALA A 33 -6.25 -21.03 9.08
CA ALA A 33 -5.10 -21.92 8.98
C ALA A 33 -4.70 -22.24 7.52
N LYS A 34 -4.89 -21.29 6.59
CA LYS A 34 -4.57 -21.43 5.16
C LYS A 34 -3.59 -20.37 4.69
N TYR A 35 -2.89 -20.67 3.61
CA TYR A 35 -2.20 -19.70 2.77
C TYR A 35 -2.33 -20.16 1.30
N PRO A 36 -2.06 -19.31 0.31
CA PRO A 36 -2.15 -19.68 -1.10
C PRO A 36 -1.29 -20.90 -1.44
N ASP A 37 -1.87 -21.87 -2.16
CA ASP A 37 -1.09 -22.97 -2.73
C ASP A 37 -0.30 -22.47 -3.93
N GLU A 38 1.02 -22.44 -3.80
CA GLU A 38 1.96 -21.95 -4.80
C GLU A 38 2.59 -23.08 -5.61
N THR A 39 2.11 -24.32 -5.45
CA THR A 39 2.60 -25.47 -6.21
C THR A 39 2.42 -25.20 -7.71
N ASP A 40 3.50 -25.35 -8.48
CA ASP A 40 3.57 -25.09 -9.92
C ASP A 40 3.28 -23.64 -10.36
N MET A 41 3.32 -22.65 -9.45
CA MET A 41 3.23 -21.24 -9.83
C MET A 41 4.58 -20.65 -10.28
N GLU A 42 4.57 -19.96 -11.42
CA GLU A 42 5.66 -19.09 -11.83
C GLU A 42 5.70 -17.82 -10.97
N CYS A 43 6.88 -17.47 -10.44
CA CYS A 43 7.10 -16.25 -9.67
C CYS A 43 6.84 -15.01 -10.52
N LYS A 44 5.85 -14.20 -10.14
CA LYS A 44 5.47 -12.96 -10.84
C LYS A 44 5.40 -11.78 -9.89
N ILE A 45 5.91 -10.66 -10.37
CA ILE A 45 5.88 -9.37 -9.69
C ILE A 45 5.04 -8.42 -10.52
N LEU A 46 4.10 -7.74 -9.87
CA LEU A 46 3.30 -6.68 -10.48
C LEU A 46 3.58 -5.36 -9.79
N GLU A 47 3.69 -4.29 -10.56
CA GLU A 47 3.89 -2.93 -10.05
C GLU A 47 2.62 -2.10 -10.23
N THR A 48 2.39 -1.16 -9.33
CA THR A 48 1.34 -0.17 -9.55
C THR A 48 1.71 0.79 -10.68
N GLY A 49 0.75 1.16 -11.51
CA GLY A 49 0.91 2.19 -12.54
C GLY A 49 0.77 3.62 -11.99
N ILE A 50 0.59 3.77 -10.68
CA ILE A 50 0.61 5.06 -9.97
C ILE A 50 2.08 5.42 -9.70
N ASP A 51 2.46 6.66 -9.98
CA ASP A 51 3.81 7.15 -9.66
C ASP A 51 3.95 7.32 -8.14
N THR A 52 4.48 6.29 -7.47
CA THR A 52 4.66 6.27 -6.02
C THR A 52 5.73 7.26 -5.55
N ASN A 53 6.72 7.58 -6.40
CA ASN A 53 7.75 8.56 -6.10
C ASN A 53 7.16 9.97 -6.05
N GLU A 54 6.41 10.35 -7.09
CA GLU A 54 5.73 11.63 -7.13
C GLU A 54 4.71 11.76 -5.98
N LEU A 55 3.91 10.72 -5.76
CA LEU A 55 2.94 10.67 -4.66
C LEU A 55 3.63 10.85 -3.29
N CYS A 56 4.65 10.04 -2.99
CA CYS A 56 5.37 10.11 -1.72
C CYS A 56 5.98 11.51 -1.49
N ASN A 57 6.64 12.05 -2.53
CA ASN A 57 7.20 13.40 -2.48
C ASN A 57 6.12 14.45 -2.21
N ASN A 58 4.98 14.37 -2.91
CA ASN A 58 3.86 15.28 -2.73
C ASN A 58 3.29 15.25 -1.31
N ILE A 59 3.15 14.06 -0.72
CA ILE A 59 2.68 13.89 0.65
C ILE A 59 3.68 14.47 1.66
N ASN A 60 4.98 14.30 1.40
CA ASN A 60 6.02 14.75 2.32
C ASN A 60 6.32 16.26 2.27
N LYS A 61 5.88 16.99 1.23
CA LYS A 61 6.10 18.45 1.06
C LYS A 61 5.75 19.28 2.30
N ASN A 62 4.70 18.89 3.05
CA ASN A 62 4.25 19.60 4.25
C ASN A 62 4.29 18.73 5.52
N SER A 63 5.09 17.66 5.53
CA SER A 63 5.12 16.66 6.63
C SER A 63 5.36 17.26 8.01
N THR A 64 6.13 18.34 8.11
CA THR A 64 6.39 19.06 9.37
C THR A 64 5.15 19.74 9.95
N LYS A 65 4.20 20.15 9.09
CA LYS A 65 2.94 20.79 9.51
C LYS A 65 1.81 19.77 9.71
N SER A 66 1.83 18.69 8.94
CA SER A 66 0.74 17.70 8.94
C SER A 66 0.88 16.64 10.04
N GLY A 67 2.09 16.46 10.59
CA GLY A 67 2.34 15.53 11.70
C GLY A 67 2.45 14.06 11.28
N TYR A 68 2.62 13.77 9.99
CA TYR A 68 2.91 12.44 9.46
C TYR A 68 3.87 12.53 8.27
N LYS A 69 4.46 11.38 7.93
CA LYS A 69 5.33 11.19 6.77
C LYS A 69 4.86 10.00 5.96
N ALA A 70 5.34 9.92 4.73
CA ALA A 70 5.23 8.75 3.88
C ALA A 70 6.61 8.23 3.46
N CYS A 71 6.71 6.93 3.22
CA CYS A 71 7.85 6.30 2.56
C CYS A 71 7.35 5.35 1.48
N ILE A 72 8.25 4.87 0.63
CA ILE A 72 7.95 3.86 -0.39
C ILE A 72 8.51 2.53 0.09
N SER A 73 7.75 1.47 -0.12
CA SER A 73 8.17 0.08 0.03
C SER A 73 7.85 -0.68 -1.25
N CYS A 74 8.57 -1.78 -1.46
CA CYS A 74 8.38 -2.67 -2.60
C CYS A 74 8.21 -4.13 -2.11
N ASP A 75 7.68 -4.24 -0.89
CA ASP A 75 7.40 -5.47 -0.16
C ASP A 75 6.23 -5.20 0.80
N ALA A 76 5.01 -5.56 0.41
CA ALA A 76 3.83 -5.47 1.26
C ALA A 76 3.72 -6.69 2.20
N GLY A 77 4.81 -7.45 2.34
CA GLY A 77 4.93 -8.64 3.16
C GLY A 77 4.55 -9.91 2.39
N ARG A 78 4.26 -11.00 3.11
CA ARG A 78 3.84 -12.29 2.53
C ARG A 78 2.67 -12.88 3.31
N TYR A 79 1.60 -12.08 3.38
CA TYR A 79 0.34 -12.40 4.04
C TYR A 79 -0.82 -11.73 3.27
N LEU A 80 -1.96 -11.47 3.92
CA LEU A 80 -3.16 -10.93 3.26
C LEU A 80 -2.96 -9.57 2.56
N CYS A 81 -2.07 -8.71 3.07
CA CYS A 81 -1.78 -7.41 2.45
C CYS A 81 -1.18 -7.56 1.04
N GLU A 82 -0.13 -8.36 0.93
CA GLU A 82 0.49 -8.71 -0.37
C GLU A 82 -0.53 -9.39 -1.30
N TYR A 83 -1.30 -10.34 -0.76
CA TYR A 83 -2.28 -11.09 -1.54
C TYR A 83 -3.35 -10.18 -2.16
N ILE A 84 -4.01 -9.34 -1.36
CA ILE A 84 -5.07 -8.46 -1.86
C ILE A 84 -4.52 -7.38 -2.79
N PHE A 85 -3.29 -6.91 -2.54
CA PHE A 85 -2.62 -5.97 -3.43
C PHE A 85 -2.34 -6.61 -4.79
N TYR A 86 -1.75 -7.80 -4.80
CA TYR A 86 -1.46 -8.56 -6.02
C TYR A 86 -2.74 -8.85 -6.82
N GLN A 87 -3.79 -9.35 -6.16
CA GLN A 87 -5.07 -9.64 -6.83
C GLN A 87 -5.70 -8.38 -7.44
N SER A 88 -5.57 -7.23 -6.78
CA SER A 88 -6.11 -5.97 -7.32
C SER A 88 -5.26 -5.41 -8.47
N LEU A 89 -3.94 -5.60 -8.43
CA LEU A 89 -3.03 -5.25 -9.53
C LEU A 89 -3.32 -6.06 -10.79
N LEU A 90 -3.70 -7.34 -10.66
CA LEU A 90 -4.16 -8.16 -11.80
C LEU A 90 -5.39 -7.57 -12.49
N ILE A 91 -6.29 -6.95 -11.73
CA ILE A 91 -7.53 -6.36 -12.28
C ILE A 91 -7.22 -5.03 -12.97
N ASN A 92 -6.52 -4.12 -12.29
CA ASN A 92 -6.13 -2.83 -12.87
C ASN A 92 -4.92 -2.22 -12.15
N PRO A 93 -3.71 -2.32 -12.73
CA PRO A 93 -2.50 -1.81 -12.09
C PRO A 93 -2.47 -0.28 -12.07
N THR A 94 -3.09 0.40 -13.03
CA THR A 94 -3.07 1.87 -13.13
C THR A 94 -3.99 2.59 -12.14
N LYS A 95 -4.84 1.84 -11.43
CA LYS A 95 -5.86 2.36 -10.50
C LYS A 95 -5.76 1.76 -9.09
N THR A 96 -4.75 0.94 -8.82
CA THR A 96 -4.61 0.20 -7.56
C THR A 96 -3.40 0.69 -6.78
N LEU A 97 -3.61 1.03 -5.50
CA LEU A 97 -2.55 1.35 -4.55
C LEU A 97 -2.74 0.55 -3.26
N PHE A 98 -1.66 0.21 -2.59
CA PHE A 98 -1.70 -0.28 -1.22
C PHE A 98 -0.89 0.65 -0.31
N VAL A 99 -1.43 0.93 0.88
CA VAL A 99 -0.77 1.75 1.90
C VAL A 99 -0.76 0.99 3.21
N HIS A 100 0.43 0.68 3.73
CA HIS A 100 0.59 0.27 5.11
C HIS A 100 0.55 1.49 6.04
N VAL A 101 -0.24 1.40 7.11
CA VAL A 101 -0.28 2.41 8.17
C VAL A 101 0.37 1.85 9.43
N PRO A 102 1.04 2.70 10.22
CA PRO A 102 1.63 2.27 11.47
C PRO A 102 0.55 2.12 12.55
N ASP A 103 0.89 1.39 13.61
CA ASP A 103 -0.02 1.18 14.74
C ASP A 103 -0.27 2.48 15.52
N PHE A 104 -1.28 2.46 16.40
CA PHE A 104 -1.67 3.64 17.18
C PHE A 104 -0.63 4.13 18.18
N ASN A 105 0.39 3.31 18.50
CA ASN A 105 1.54 3.73 19.30
C ASN A 105 2.47 4.70 18.55
N LYS A 106 2.41 4.71 17.21
CA LYS A 106 3.20 5.58 16.36
C LYS A 106 2.38 6.77 15.89
N TYR A 107 1.23 6.52 15.25
CA TYR A 107 0.31 7.55 14.76
C TYR A 107 -1.05 7.43 15.41
N THR A 108 -1.60 8.55 15.87
CA THR A 108 -3.01 8.63 16.25
C THR A 108 -3.92 8.31 15.07
N SER A 109 -5.15 7.88 15.35
CA SER A 109 -6.18 7.69 14.32
C SER A 109 -6.39 8.94 13.47
N ALA A 110 -6.28 10.14 14.06
CA ALA A 110 -6.38 11.42 13.36
C ALA A 110 -5.22 11.64 12.38
N GLN A 111 -3.97 11.34 12.78
CA GLN A 111 -2.80 11.42 11.89
C GLN A 111 -2.93 10.44 10.72
N THR A 112 -3.30 9.18 11.00
CA THR A 112 -3.51 8.16 9.97
C THR A 112 -4.63 8.57 9.01
N ALA A 113 -5.79 9.01 9.52
CA ALA A 113 -6.90 9.46 8.71
C ALA A 113 -6.53 10.67 7.83
N LYS A 114 -5.81 11.65 8.39
CA LYS A 114 -5.36 12.82 7.65
C LYS A 114 -4.37 12.45 6.54
N GLY A 115 -3.44 11.56 6.84
CA GLY A 115 -2.48 11.03 5.86
C GLY A 115 -3.15 10.31 4.69
N LEU A 116 -4.08 9.41 4.97
CA LEU A 116 -4.86 8.70 3.94
C LEU A 116 -5.73 9.67 3.13
N TYR A 117 -6.35 10.66 3.77
CA TYR A 117 -7.11 11.70 3.09
C TYR A 117 -6.26 12.50 2.09
N ASP A 118 -5.04 12.88 2.49
CA ASP A 118 -4.14 13.63 1.62
C ASP A 118 -3.63 12.76 0.45
N ILE A 119 -3.39 11.46 0.67
CA ILE A 119 -3.10 10.48 -0.41
C ILE A 119 -4.25 10.43 -1.41
N LEU A 120 -5.49 10.22 -0.94
CA LEU A 120 -6.66 10.19 -1.81
C LEU A 120 -6.84 11.50 -2.58
N CYS A 121 -6.67 12.65 -1.93
CA CYS A 121 -6.73 13.95 -2.59
C CYS A 121 -5.66 14.11 -3.68
N ASN A 122 -4.44 13.64 -3.44
CA ASN A 122 -3.37 13.68 -4.44
C ASN A 122 -3.71 12.81 -5.65
N LEU A 123 -4.12 11.56 -5.41
CA LEU A 123 -4.53 10.61 -6.45
C LEU A 123 -5.67 11.15 -7.31
N LEU A 124 -6.69 11.75 -6.69
CA LEU A 124 -7.84 12.31 -7.40
C LEU A 124 -7.46 13.51 -8.28
N ARG A 125 -6.54 14.37 -7.82
CA ARG A 125 -6.04 15.51 -8.62
C ARG A 125 -5.30 15.02 -9.86
N ASN A 126 -4.44 14.02 -9.70
CA ASN A 126 -3.65 13.47 -10.81
C ASN A 126 -4.48 12.57 -11.74
N SER A 127 -5.61 12.03 -11.28
CA SER A 127 -6.51 11.20 -12.10
C SER A 127 -7.41 11.97 -13.06
N LYS A 128 -7.59 13.28 -12.87
CA LYS A 128 -8.46 14.12 -13.74
C LYS A 128 -7.83 14.44 -15.10
N TYR A 129 -6.56 14.13 -15.30
CA TYR A 129 -5.78 14.48 -16.49
C TYR A 129 -5.19 13.25 -17.21
N ARG A 130 -5.71 12.05 -16.91
CA ARG A 130 -5.35 10.78 -17.55
C ARG A 130 -6.58 10.02 -18.03
#